data_AF-A0A1H3TAQ8-F1
#
_entry.id   AF-A0A1H3TAQ8-F1
#
_cell.length_a   1.000
_cell.length_b   1.000
_cell.length_c   1.000
_cell.angle_alpha   90.00
_cell.angle_beta   90.00
_cell.angle_gamma   90.00
#
_symmetry.space_group_name_H-M   'P 1'
#
loop_
_entity.id
_entity.type
_entity.pdbx_description
1 polymer ?
#
loop_
_entity_poly.entity_id
_entity_poly.type
_entity_poly.pdbx_seq_one_letter_code
_entity_poly.pdbx_strand_id
1 'polypeptide(L)'
;MRVGRRLSIVVVTILALLALPLNAAQAAYYNTYTDIASTPDTSCCTGVQGFAAGSTYLYSIKNHTNYDDVSVIYRVHKTTGARVLMTNGTNNTSTNPWLGHANDMTIVDIDAQHHMFVVTMNATGAQLVRLRYDGTTYYHAGSYQIRLNGAVAAPSGIHRVAVTSTAITFLFKSGRTVYNASLPLRAASGTINLTKAFDLQVEGALVNGATVPDLGTFLNQGFFYDAPKRVLYNPLTKDNRSIVLVYRNVGPTTTGTAPAAADLSFRITSSAYSTLFEIEGVGISDGKLYFSTNRSGANGANDGVHVFNGYVAA
;
A
#
# COMPACT_ATOMS: atom_id res chain seq x y z
N MET A 1 20.14 6.24 74.08
CA MET A 1 20.44 5.47 72.84
C MET A 1 19.26 4.58 72.49
N ARG A 2 18.51 4.88 71.42
CA ARG A 2 17.69 3.93 70.62
C ARG A 2 16.91 4.70 69.54
N VAL A 3 17.65 5.32 68.61
CA VAL A 3 17.13 5.79 67.32
C VAL A 3 17.99 5.12 66.26
N GLY A 4 17.60 3.91 65.83
CA GLY A 4 18.45 3.13 64.94
C GLY A 4 17.87 1.80 64.46
N ARG A 5 16.54 1.64 64.45
CA ARG A 5 15.90 0.37 64.05
C ARG A 5 14.57 0.51 63.31
N ARG A 6 14.30 1.66 62.69
CA ARG A 6 13.11 1.90 61.85
C ARG A 6 13.44 2.51 60.48
N LEU A 7 14.66 2.29 59.98
CA LEU A 7 15.08 2.80 58.67
C LEU A 7 15.64 1.71 57.73
N SER A 8 15.40 0.43 58.02
CA SER A 8 15.92 -0.69 57.21
C SER A 8 14.83 -1.52 56.52
N ILE A 9 13.54 -1.22 56.74
CA ILE A 9 12.42 -1.94 56.11
C ILE A 9 11.82 -1.17 54.94
N VAL A 10 12.05 0.15 54.83
CA VAL A 10 11.50 0.97 53.73
C VAL A 10 12.35 0.89 52.44
N VAL A 11 13.64 0.54 52.54
CA VAL A 11 14.53 0.48 51.37
C VAL A 11 14.37 -0.82 50.57
N VAL A 12 13.94 -1.92 51.19
CA VAL A 12 13.79 -3.22 50.50
C VAL A 12 12.50 -3.28 49.65
N THR A 13 11.43 -2.61 50.06
CA THR A 13 10.17 -2.61 49.30
C THR A 13 10.21 -1.72 48.07
N ILE A 14 11.05 -0.68 48.04
CA ILE A 14 11.21 0.21 46.88
C ILE A 14 12.11 -0.43 45.81
N LEU A 15 13.08 -1.27 46.18
CA LEU A 15 13.89 -2.01 45.19
C LEU A 15 13.15 -3.18 44.54
N ALA A 16 12.17 -3.80 45.21
CA ALA A 16 11.39 -4.90 44.64
C ALA A 16 10.33 -4.45 43.60
N LEU A 17 9.94 -3.16 43.61
CA LEU A 17 9.05 -2.56 42.60
C LEU A 17 9.78 -2.08 41.33
N LEU A 18 11.12 -2.02 41.35
CA LEU A 18 11.96 -1.63 40.20
C LEU A 18 12.45 -2.83 39.37
N ALA A 19 12.11 -4.05 39.78
CA ALA A 19 12.49 -5.30 39.11
C ALA A 19 11.30 -6.03 38.48
N LEU A 20 10.26 -5.30 38.06
CA LEU A 20 9.39 -5.84 37.02
C LEU A 20 10.27 -5.96 35.77
N PRO A 21 10.41 -7.16 35.17
CA PRO A 21 10.97 -7.22 33.83
C PRO A 21 10.08 -6.32 32.98
N LEU A 22 10.65 -5.21 32.51
CA LEU A 22 10.23 -4.61 31.26
C LEU A 22 10.38 -5.72 30.23
N ASN A 23 9.35 -6.55 30.09
CA ASN A 23 9.18 -7.35 28.90
C ASN A 23 9.14 -6.29 27.80
N ALA A 24 10.27 -6.10 27.12
CA ALA A 24 10.31 -5.31 25.91
C ALA A 24 9.15 -5.85 25.08
N ALA A 25 8.15 -5.00 24.81
CA ALA A 25 6.95 -5.43 24.11
C ALA A 25 7.42 -6.16 22.86
N GLN A 26 7.08 -7.44 22.75
CA GLN A 26 7.52 -8.27 21.65
C GLN A 26 7.12 -7.57 20.35
N ALA A 27 8.07 -7.40 19.43
CA ALA A 27 7.79 -6.78 18.14
C ALA A 27 6.58 -7.48 17.50
N ALA A 28 5.55 -6.72 17.16
CA ALA A 28 4.37 -7.24 16.53
C ALA A 28 4.74 -7.76 15.13
N TYR A 29 4.46 -9.04 14.91
CA TYR A 29 4.83 -9.74 13.69
C TYR A 29 3.63 -10.54 13.17
N TYR A 30 3.25 -10.25 11.93
CA TYR A 30 2.10 -10.87 11.28
C TYR A 30 2.54 -11.66 10.05
N ASN A 31 2.25 -12.96 10.05
CA ASN A 31 2.73 -13.91 9.05
C ASN A 31 1.66 -14.86 8.51
N THR A 32 0.39 -14.60 8.83
CA THR A 32 -0.75 -15.36 8.30
C THR A 32 -1.80 -14.40 7.75
N TYR A 33 -2.61 -14.89 6.82
CA TYR A 33 -3.66 -14.13 6.18
C TYR A 33 -4.87 -15.04 5.89
N THR A 34 -5.98 -14.43 5.51
CA THR A 34 -7.18 -15.11 5.03
C THR A 34 -7.50 -14.61 3.63
N ASP A 35 -7.80 -15.53 2.70
CA ASP A 35 -8.29 -15.19 1.37
C ASP A 35 -9.70 -14.60 1.48
N ILE A 36 -9.94 -13.46 0.83
CA ILE A 36 -11.27 -12.84 0.73
C ILE A 36 -11.95 -13.25 -0.58
N ALA A 37 -11.23 -13.13 -1.70
CA ALA A 37 -11.70 -13.58 -3.01
C ALA A 37 -10.52 -13.80 -3.96
N SER A 38 -10.67 -14.74 -4.89
CA SER A 38 -9.76 -14.85 -6.03
C SER A 38 -9.97 -13.72 -7.03
N THR A 39 -8.97 -13.42 -7.87
CA THR A 39 -9.08 -12.46 -8.98
C THR A 39 -8.54 -13.12 -10.26
N PRO A 40 -9.38 -13.88 -10.99
CA PRO A 40 -8.92 -14.72 -12.10
C PRO A 40 -8.38 -13.88 -13.26
N ASP A 41 -7.65 -14.53 -14.15
CA ASP A 41 -7.24 -13.91 -15.41
C ASP A 41 -8.47 -13.61 -16.28
N THR A 42 -8.48 -12.48 -16.94
CA THR A 42 -9.60 -12.07 -17.79
C THR A 42 -9.11 -11.18 -18.91
N SER A 43 -9.56 -11.45 -20.14
CA SER A 43 -9.24 -10.63 -21.32
C SER A 43 -7.74 -10.36 -21.45
N CYS A 44 -6.93 -11.43 -21.41
CA CYS A 44 -5.45 -11.45 -21.38
C CYS A 44 -4.78 -10.69 -20.21
N CYS A 45 -5.53 -10.09 -19.29
CA CYS A 45 -4.99 -9.48 -18.10
C CYS A 45 -4.68 -10.56 -17.04
N THR A 46 -3.39 -10.78 -16.80
CA THR A 46 -2.87 -11.83 -15.93
C THR A 46 -2.19 -11.30 -14.68
N GLY A 47 -1.51 -10.15 -14.75
CA GLY A 47 -0.76 -9.61 -13.62
C GLY A 47 -1.63 -8.72 -12.74
N VAL A 48 -1.74 -9.01 -11.46
CA VAL A 48 -2.26 -8.07 -10.45
C VAL A 48 -1.29 -6.90 -10.32
N GLN A 49 -1.84 -5.70 -10.17
CA GLN A 49 -1.10 -4.45 -10.05
C GLN A 49 -1.73 -3.64 -8.91
N GLY A 50 -2.18 -2.42 -9.18
CA GLY A 50 -2.65 -1.49 -8.17
C GLY A 50 -3.80 -2.01 -7.32
N PHE A 51 -3.82 -1.53 -6.07
CA PHE A 51 -4.78 -1.92 -5.05
C PHE A 51 -5.25 -0.73 -4.23
N ALA A 52 -6.52 -0.72 -3.83
CA ALA A 52 -7.01 0.20 -2.80
C ALA A 52 -8.11 -0.43 -1.96
N ALA A 53 -8.10 -0.14 -0.66
CA ALA A 53 -9.16 -0.51 0.26
C ALA A 53 -10.12 0.67 0.45
N GLY A 54 -11.35 0.53 -0.02
CA GLY A 54 -12.46 1.44 0.30
C GLY A 54 -13.17 1.06 1.59
N SER A 55 -14.20 1.82 1.95
CA SER A 55 -15.00 1.57 3.16
C SER A 55 -15.79 0.27 3.10
N THR A 56 -16.21 -0.20 1.93
CA THR A 56 -16.99 -1.45 1.78
C THR A 56 -16.33 -2.45 0.84
N TYR A 57 -15.61 -1.94 -0.17
CA TYR A 57 -15.05 -2.73 -1.24
C TYR A 57 -13.53 -2.56 -1.32
N LEU A 58 -12.87 -3.63 -1.72
CA LEU A 58 -11.47 -3.68 -2.13
C LEU A 58 -11.44 -3.60 -3.65
N TYR A 59 -10.46 -2.88 -4.19
CA TYR A 59 -10.28 -2.71 -5.62
C TYR A 59 -8.89 -3.19 -6.01
N SER A 60 -8.79 -3.97 -7.08
CA SER A 60 -7.52 -4.41 -7.63
C SER A 60 -7.55 -4.33 -9.16
N ILE A 61 -6.46 -3.88 -9.76
CA ILE A 61 -6.29 -3.86 -11.21
C ILE A 61 -5.51 -5.09 -11.64
N LYS A 62 -5.88 -5.68 -12.78
CA LYS A 62 -5.00 -6.56 -13.54
C LYS A 62 -4.63 -5.95 -14.88
N ASN A 63 -3.38 -6.10 -15.32
CA ASN A 63 -2.88 -5.70 -16.63
C ASN A 63 -2.57 -6.91 -17.52
N HIS A 64 -2.51 -6.67 -18.82
CA HIS A 64 -1.91 -7.60 -19.78
C HIS A 64 -0.39 -7.60 -19.60
N THR A 65 0.11 -8.58 -18.86
CA THR A 65 1.53 -8.67 -18.47
C THR A 65 2.44 -8.62 -19.69
N ASN A 66 3.53 -7.86 -19.58
CA ASN A 66 4.53 -7.55 -20.64
C ASN A 66 4.09 -6.56 -21.72
N TYR A 67 2.81 -6.21 -21.83
CA TYR A 67 2.31 -5.31 -22.87
C TYR A 67 1.76 -3.99 -22.32
N ASP A 68 1.17 -4.01 -21.12
CA ASP A 68 0.61 -2.83 -20.45
C ASP A 68 -0.42 -2.06 -21.29
N ASP A 69 -1.04 -2.73 -22.27
CA ASP A 69 -1.94 -2.14 -23.27
C ASP A 69 -3.43 -2.32 -22.93
N VAL A 70 -3.74 -3.25 -22.03
CA VAL A 70 -5.10 -3.57 -21.57
C VAL A 70 -5.09 -3.83 -20.07
N SER A 71 -6.12 -3.34 -19.39
CA SER A 71 -6.35 -3.60 -17.98
C SER A 71 -7.82 -3.89 -17.67
N VAL A 72 -8.05 -4.58 -16.56
CA VAL A 72 -9.39 -4.80 -15.96
C VAL A 72 -9.36 -4.42 -14.48
N ILE A 73 -10.54 -4.10 -13.93
CA ILE A 73 -10.68 -3.70 -12.52
C ILE A 73 -11.63 -4.66 -11.81
N TYR A 74 -11.16 -5.27 -10.73
CA TYR A 74 -11.98 -6.05 -9.82
C TYR A 74 -12.42 -5.18 -8.64
N ARG A 75 -13.69 -5.33 -8.27
CA ARG A 75 -14.28 -4.80 -7.04
C ARG A 75 -14.77 -5.97 -6.20
N VAL A 76 -14.28 -6.08 -4.97
CA VAL A 76 -14.59 -7.20 -4.06
C VAL A 76 -15.18 -6.65 -2.78
N HIS A 77 -16.33 -7.17 -2.36
CA HIS A 77 -16.91 -6.82 -1.05
C HIS A 77 -16.03 -7.40 0.08
N LYS A 78 -15.47 -6.54 0.92
CA LYS A 78 -14.37 -6.89 1.82
C LYS A 78 -14.69 -7.96 2.87
N THR A 79 -15.99 -8.16 3.17
CA THR A 79 -16.43 -9.15 4.16
C THR A 79 -17.08 -10.39 3.56
N THR A 80 -17.70 -10.30 2.39
CA THR A 80 -18.46 -11.42 1.80
C THR A 80 -17.71 -12.10 0.66
N GLY A 81 -16.62 -11.49 0.17
CA GLY A 81 -15.89 -11.97 -0.99
C GLY A 81 -16.63 -11.79 -2.32
N ALA A 82 -17.82 -11.17 -2.32
CA ALA A 82 -18.58 -10.95 -3.54
C ALA A 82 -17.77 -10.09 -4.51
N ARG A 83 -17.37 -10.70 -5.63
CA ARG A 83 -16.49 -10.11 -6.64
C ARG A 83 -17.27 -9.69 -7.88
N VAL A 84 -16.97 -8.50 -8.38
CA VAL A 84 -17.45 -8.00 -9.67
C VAL A 84 -16.26 -7.54 -10.51
N LEU A 85 -16.27 -7.92 -11.78
CA LEU A 85 -15.44 -7.30 -12.80
C LEU A 85 -16.14 -6.00 -13.23
N MET A 86 -15.52 -4.85 -12.96
CA MET A 86 -16.16 -3.57 -13.23
C MET A 86 -16.30 -3.30 -14.72
N THR A 87 -17.32 -2.54 -15.09
CA THR A 87 -17.65 -2.21 -16.47
C THR A 87 -17.19 -0.81 -16.83
N ASN A 88 -16.49 -0.67 -17.94
CA ASN A 88 -16.20 0.60 -18.60
C ASN A 88 -17.51 1.16 -19.18
N GLY A 89 -18.01 2.24 -18.59
CA GLY A 89 -19.27 2.84 -18.98
C GLY A 89 -19.27 3.56 -20.32
N THR A 90 -18.10 3.73 -20.97
CA THR A 90 -18.00 4.37 -22.29
C THR A 90 -18.38 3.41 -23.42
N ASN A 91 -18.00 2.13 -23.32
CA ASN A 91 -18.16 1.13 -24.38
C ASN A 91 -18.82 -0.17 -23.89
N ASN A 92 -19.22 -0.22 -22.61
CA ASN A 92 -19.85 -1.35 -21.96
C ASN A 92 -19.02 -2.65 -21.97
N THR A 93 -17.68 -2.54 -22.00
CA THR A 93 -16.75 -3.67 -21.83
C THR A 93 -16.17 -3.68 -20.42
N SER A 94 -15.47 -4.74 -20.01
CA SER A 94 -14.74 -4.76 -18.73
C SER A 94 -13.31 -4.19 -18.82
N THR A 95 -12.80 -4.08 -20.05
CA THR A 95 -11.42 -3.70 -20.35
C THR A 95 -11.26 -2.22 -20.61
N ASN A 96 -10.05 -1.73 -20.40
CA ASN A 96 -9.64 -0.40 -20.82
C ASN A 96 -8.15 -0.35 -21.19
N PRO A 97 -7.72 0.58 -22.06
CA PRO A 97 -6.33 0.69 -22.50
C PRO A 97 -5.54 1.84 -21.84
N TRP A 98 -6.07 2.45 -20.77
CA TRP A 98 -5.56 3.75 -20.29
C TRP A 98 -4.54 3.62 -19.17
N LEU A 99 -4.54 2.51 -18.45
CA LEU A 99 -3.90 2.43 -17.14
C LEU A 99 -2.44 1.99 -17.18
N GLY A 100 -1.90 1.60 -18.33
CA GLY A 100 -0.51 1.16 -18.44
C GLY A 100 -0.23 -0.03 -17.53
N HIS A 101 0.91 0.03 -16.82
CA HIS A 101 1.26 -0.96 -15.80
C HIS A 101 0.33 -0.91 -14.58
N ALA A 102 -0.29 0.24 -14.30
CA ALA A 102 -1.26 0.41 -13.22
C ALA A 102 -0.75 0.03 -11.82
N ASN A 103 0.54 0.22 -11.52
CA ASN A 103 1.22 -0.33 -10.34
C ASN A 103 0.59 0.02 -8.99
N ASP A 104 -0.12 1.15 -8.89
CA ASP A 104 -0.76 1.55 -7.64
C ASP A 104 -1.96 2.46 -7.88
N MET A 105 -2.85 2.55 -6.90
CA MET A 105 -3.99 3.44 -6.98
C MET A 105 -4.41 4.01 -5.62
N THR A 106 -5.11 5.14 -5.65
CA THR A 106 -5.76 5.70 -4.46
C THR A 106 -7.19 6.15 -4.76
N ILE A 107 -8.06 6.06 -3.76
CA ILE A 107 -9.46 6.47 -3.86
C ILE A 107 -9.63 7.87 -3.29
N VAL A 108 -10.31 8.73 -4.05
CA VAL A 108 -10.60 10.11 -3.67
C VAL A 108 -12.06 10.41 -3.95
N ASP A 109 -12.74 10.99 -2.97
CA ASP A 109 -14.09 11.51 -3.16
C ASP A 109 -14.01 12.99 -3.54
N ILE A 110 -14.63 13.36 -4.65
CA ILE A 110 -14.68 14.73 -5.17
C ILE A 110 -16.14 15.04 -5.47
N ASP A 111 -16.68 16.10 -4.88
CA ASP A 111 -18.06 16.53 -5.11
C ASP A 111 -19.07 15.37 -4.95
N ALA A 112 -18.91 14.57 -3.89
CA ALA A 112 -19.70 13.37 -3.57
C ALA A 112 -19.61 12.20 -4.59
N GLN A 113 -18.64 12.23 -5.50
CA GLN A 113 -18.37 11.17 -6.46
C GLN A 113 -17.05 10.47 -6.17
N HIS A 114 -17.03 9.15 -6.32
CA HIS A 114 -15.85 8.35 -6.10
C HIS A 114 -14.93 8.35 -7.31
N HIS A 115 -13.63 8.52 -7.06
CA HIS A 115 -12.60 8.50 -8.09
C HIS A 115 -11.47 7.55 -7.71
N MET A 116 -10.92 6.87 -8.72
CA MET A 116 -9.64 6.18 -8.63
C MET A 116 -8.59 7.02 -9.35
N PHE A 117 -7.48 7.28 -8.68
CA PHE A 117 -6.28 7.84 -9.30
C PHE A 117 -5.24 6.72 -9.39
N VAL A 118 -4.86 6.37 -10.62
CA VAL A 118 -4.03 5.20 -10.93
C VAL A 118 -2.73 5.66 -11.57
N VAL A 119 -1.59 5.31 -10.99
CA VAL A 119 -0.28 5.56 -11.62
C VAL A 119 -0.02 4.53 -12.70
N THR A 120 0.35 4.99 -13.89
CA THR A 120 0.45 4.11 -15.07
C THR A 120 1.85 3.53 -15.27
N MET A 121 2.86 4.14 -14.65
CA MET A 121 4.30 3.93 -14.92
C MET A 121 4.74 4.15 -16.38
N ASN A 122 3.91 4.75 -17.22
CA ASN A 122 4.28 4.99 -18.62
C ASN A 122 5.34 6.10 -18.74
N ALA A 123 6.36 5.88 -19.57
CA ALA A 123 7.37 6.89 -19.89
C ALA A 123 6.88 7.96 -20.88
N THR A 124 5.77 7.69 -21.58
CA THR A 124 5.13 8.59 -22.54
C THR A 124 3.62 8.65 -22.27
N GLY A 125 2.93 9.66 -22.80
CA GLY A 125 1.49 9.83 -22.56
C GLY A 125 1.19 10.23 -21.10
N ALA A 126 0.15 9.63 -20.52
CA ALA A 126 -0.30 9.92 -19.16
C ALA A 126 0.46 9.06 -18.13
N GLN A 127 0.96 9.70 -17.07
CA GLN A 127 1.58 9.02 -15.91
C GLN A 127 0.58 8.78 -14.77
N LEU A 128 -0.55 9.48 -14.82
CA LEU A 128 -1.67 9.33 -13.89
C LEU A 128 -2.98 9.38 -14.67
N VAL A 129 -3.87 8.45 -14.39
CA VAL A 129 -5.24 8.45 -14.91
C VAL A 129 -6.22 8.58 -13.75
N ARG A 130 -7.24 9.42 -13.95
CA ARG A 130 -8.38 9.54 -13.05
C ARG A 130 -9.57 8.82 -13.68
N LEU A 131 -10.13 7.85 -12.96
CA LEU A 131 -11.40 7.23 -13.29
C LEU A 131 -12.46 7.72 -12.30
N ARG A 132 -13.62 8.15 -12.79
CA ARG A 132 -14.83 8.32 -11.95
C ARG A 132 -15.56 6.98 -11.93
N TYR A 133 -16.11 6.56 -10.80
CA TYR A 133 -16.92 5.35 -10.75
C TYR A 133 -18.18 5.52 -9.91
N ASP A 134 -19.19 4.74 -10.26
CA ASP A 134 -20.45 4.60 -9.54
C ASP A 134 -20.84 3.11 -9.54
N GLY A 135 -21.01 2.56 -8.34
CA GLY A 135 -21.22 1.12 -8.14
C GLY A 135 -20.15 0.27 -8.81
N THR A 136 -20.54 -0.44 -9.87
CA THR A 136 -19.68 -1.37 -10.64
C THR A 136 -19.23 -0.81 -11.98
N THR A 137 -19.53 0.45 -12.28
CA THR A 137 -19.23 1.08 -13.57
C THR A 137 -18.23 2.22 -13.39
N TYR A 138 -17.20 2.27 -14.24
CA TYR A 138 -16.18 3.31 -14.25
C TYR A 138 -16.11 4.05 -15.59
N TYR A 139 -15.63 5.29 -15.55
CA TYR A 139 -15.50 6.19 -16.69
C TYR A 139 -14.14 6.89 -16.65
N HIS A 140 -13.48 6.99 -17.80
CA HIS A 140 -12.29 7.82 -17.91
C HIS A 140 -12.64 9.29 -17.65
N ALA A 141 -12.03 9.88 -16.63
CA ALA A 141 -12.36 11.22 -16.14
C ALA A 141 -11.18 12.19 -16.17
N GLY A 142 -9.96 11.73 -16.47
CA GLY A 142 -8.82 12.61 -16.65
C GLY A 142 -7.48 11.91 -16.84
N SER A 143 -6.53 12.63 -17.41
CA SER A 143 -5.17 12.15 -17.67
C SER A 143 -4.15 13.24 -17.40
N TYR A 144 -3.08 12.92 -16.69
CA TYR A 144 -2.10 13.90 -16.25
C TYR A 144 -0.68 13.45 -16.57
N GLN A 145 0.17 14.41 -16.91
CA GLN A 145 1.61 14.21 -16.94
C GLN A 145 2.17 14.43 -15.53
N ILE A 146 3.10 13.58 -15.12
CA ILE A 146 3.85 13.76 -13.88
C ILE A 146 5.28 14.16 -14.25
N ARG A 147 5.81 15.19 -13.59
CA ARG A 147 7.17 15.68 -13.85
C ARG A 147 7.99 15.84 -12.58
N LEU A 148 9.29 15.56 -12.67
CA LEU A 148 10.29 15.88 -11.67
C LEU A 148 11.36 16.74 -12.34
N ASN A 149 11.59 17.95 -11.81
CA ASN A 149 12.56 18.91 -12.37
C ASN A 149 12.38 19.14 -13.88
N GLY A 150 11.12 19.21 -14.35
CA GLY A 150 10.77 19.43 -15.75
C GLY A 150 10.79 18.18 -16.65
N ALA A 151 11.40 17.06 -16.22
CA ALA A 151 11.39 15.80 -16.96
C ALA A 151 10.16 14.95 -16.61
N VAL A 152 9.68 14.13 -17.54
CA VAL A 152 8.62 13.15 -17.26
C VAL A 152 9.10 12.17 -16.19
N ALA A 153 8.25 11.91 -15.19
CA ALA A 153 8.52 10.97 -14.12
C ALA A 153 7.41 9.92 -14.06
N ALA A 154 7.78 8.64 -14.02
CA ALA A 154 6.86 7.51 -13.97
C ALA A 154 6.87 6.90 -12.54
N PRO A 155 6.13 7.46 -11.57
CA PRO A 155 6.07 6.90 -10.24
C PRO A 155 5.37 5.54 -10.23
N SER A 156 5.81 4.67 -9.32
CA SER A 156 5.27 3.33 -9.10
C SER A 156 4.24 3.27 -7.98
N GLY A 157 4.11 4.32 -7.17
CA GLY A 157 3.15 4.36 -6.06
C GLY A 157 2.41 5.69 -5.94
N ILE A 158 1.20 5.65 -5.41
CA ILE A 158 0.41 6.85 -5.10
C ILE A 158 -0.49 6.65 -3.87
N HIS A 159 -0.56 7.66 -3.00
CA HIS A 159 -1.61 7.72 -2.01
C HIS A 159 -2.10 9.15 -1.74
N ARG A 160 -3.41 9.31 -1.58
CA ARG A 160 -4.03 10.57 -1.16
C ARG A 160 -3.62 10.93 0.27
N VAL A 161 -3.18 12.16 0.48
CA VAL A 161 -2.91 12.73 1.80
C VAL A 161 -4.10 13.52 2.30
N ALA A 162 -4.59 14.46 1.49
CA ALA A 162 -5.64 15.40 1.87
C ALA A 162 -6.42 15.86 0.64
N VAL A 163 -7.67 16.28 0.88
CA VAL A 163 -8.54 16.92 -0.10
C VAL A 163 -9.05 18.21 0.53
N THR A 164 -8.90 19.32 -0.19
CA THR A 164 -9.47 20.62 0.17
C THR A 164 -10.48 21.05 -0.88
N SER A 165 -11.13 22.20 -0.68
CA SER A 165 -12.04 22.77 -1.67
C SER A 165 -11.37 23.16 -3.00
N THR A 166 -10.03 23.23 -3.03
CA THR A 166 -9.26 23.70 -4.19
C THR A 166 -8.26 22.67 -4.73
N ALA A 167 -7.81 21.71 -3.93
CA ALA A 167 -6.75 20.79 -4.33
C ALA A 167 -6.84 19.41 -3.68
N ILE A 168 -6.18 18.45 -4.31
CA ILE A 168 -5.87 17.14 -3.76
C ILE A 168 -4.36 17.06 -3.58
N THR A 169 -3.92 16.69 -2.38
CA THR A 169 -2.50 16.45 -2.07
C THR A 169 -2.22 14.96 -2.07
N PHE A 170 -1.13 14.56 -2.70
CA PHE A 170 -0.69 13.18 -2.83
C PHE A 170 0.74 12.99 -2.32
N LEU A 171 1.00 11.77 -1.84
CA LEU A 171 2.33 11.19 -1.86
C LEU A 171 2.45 10.32 -3.11
N PHE A 172 3.57 10.43 -3.80
CA PHE A 172 4.00 9.52 -4.86
C PHE A 172 5.24 8.76 -4.42
N LYS A 173 5.48 7.59 -5.00
CA LYS A 173 6.69 6.79 -4.73
C LYS A 173 7.32 6.30 -6.03
N SER A 174 8.65 6.33 -6.09
CA SER A 174 9.45 5.63 -7.11
C SER A 174 10.53 4.84 -6.41
N GLY A 175 10.46 3.51 -6.47
CA GLY A 175 11.33 2.65 -5.66
C GLY A 175 11.15 2.97 -4.18
N ARG A 176 12.18 3.56 -3.56
CA ARG A 176 12.22 3.92 -2.14
C ARG A 176 12.05 5.42 -1.88
N THR A 177 12.05 6.25 -2.92
CA THR A 177 11.93 7.70 -2.75
C THR A 177 10.46 8.10 -2.79
N VAL A 178 10.05 8.89 -1.80
CA VAL A 178 8.71 9.46 -1.68
C VAL A 178 8.74 10.93 -2.12
N TYR A 179 7.70 11.34 -2.84
CA TYR A 179 7.53 12.68 -3.39
C TYR A 179 6.19 13.27 -2.96
N ASN A 180 6.17 14.58 -2.76
CA ASN A 180 4.95 15.35 -2.60
C ASN A 180 4.47 15.87 -3.95
N ALA A 181 3.16 15.92 -4.13
CA ALA A 181 2.56 16.67 -5.22
C ALA A 181 1.14 17.14 -4.87
N SER A 182 0.64 18.06 -5.67
CA SER A 182 -0.73 18.59 -5.57
C SER A 182 -1.37 18.67 -6.95
N LEU A 183 -2.68 18.47 -6.99
CA LEU A 183 -3.52 18.59 -8.18
C LEU A 183 -4.72 19.50 -7.86
N PRO A 184 -5.06 20.48 -8.71
CA PRO A 184 -6.30 21.23 -8.52
C PRO A 184 -7.51 20.30 -8.52
N LEU A 185 -8.43 20.47 -7.57
CA LEU A 185 -9.50 19.52 -7.24
C LEU A 185 -10.27 19.02 -8.47
N ARG A 186 -10.58 19.93 -9.40
CA ARG A 186 -11.44 19.66 -10.56
C ARG A 186 -10.67 19.57 -11.88
N ALA A 187 -9.35 19.67 -11.88
CA ALA A 187 -8.58 19.52 -13.11
C ALA A 187 -8.82 18.13 -13.71
N ALA A 188 -9.17 18.05 -14.99
CA ALA A 188 -9.31 16.79 -15.73
C ALA A 188 -8.04 16.45 -16.53
N SER A 189 -7.11 17.38 -16.64
CA SER A 189 -5.79 17.17 -17.24
C SER A 189 -4.79 18.18 -16.72
N GLY A 190 -3.51 17.99 -17.06
CA GLY A 190 -2.44 18.94 -16.76
C GLY A 190 -1.15 18.26 -16.33
N THR A 191 -0.24 19.08 -15.80
CA THR A 191 1.06 18.64 -15.28
C THR A 191 1.05 18.67 -13.76
N ILE A 192 1.46 17.56 -13.15
CA ILE A 192 1.68 17.43 -11.71
C ILE A 192 3.19 17.44 -11.48
N ASN A 193 3.69 18.43 -10.74
CA ASN A 193 5.11 18.51 -10.41
C ASN A 193 5.39 17.79 -9.08
N LEU A 194 6.33 16.87 -9.11
CA LEU A 194 6.85 16.17 -7.94
C LEU A 194 7.92 17.01 -7.25
N THR A 195 7.87 17.01 -5.92
CA THR A 195 8.95 17.51 -5.06
C THR A 195 9.42 16.36 -4.17
N LYS A 196 10.72 16.04 -4.17
CA LYS A 196 11.26 14.98 -3.30
C LYS A 196 10.93 15.32 -1.83
N ALA A 197 10.41 14.34 -1.10
CA ALA A 197 10.13 14.45 0.32
C ALA A 197 11.22 13.73 1.12
N PHE A 198 11.20 12.40 1.12
CA PHE A 198 12.11 11.56 1.91
C PHE A 198 12.36 10.22 1.21
N ASP A 199 13.34 9.46 1.71
CA ASP A 199 13.64 8.10 1.27
C ASP A 199 13.25 7.09 2.36
N LEU A 200 12.81 5.90 1.94
CA LEU A 200 12.50 4.79 2.84
C LEU A 200 13.76 3.94 3.07
N GLN A 201 14.15 3.76 4.34
CA GLN A 201 15.20 2.80 4.69
C GLN A 201 14.67 1.37 4.53
N VAL A 202 15.37 0.55 3.73
CA VAL A 202 15.07 -0.87 3.55
C VAL A 202 16.19 -1.72 4.14
N GLU A 203 17.45 -1.38 3.84
CA GLU A 203 18.61 -2.08 4.40
C GLU A 203 18.65 -1.97 5.92
N GLY A 204 18.86 -3.10 6.58
CA GLY A 204 18.91 -3.19 8.05
C GLY A 204 17.56 -3.07 8.75
N ALA A 205 16.45 -2.97 8.02
CA ALA A 205 15.12 -3.02 8.62
C ALA A 205 14.90 -4.37 9.33
N LEU A 206 14.20 -4.31 10.47
CA LEU A 206 13.91 -5.50 11.28
C LEU A 206 12.58 -6.12 10.85
N VAL A 207 12.60 -7.43 10.63
CA VAL A 207 11.41 -8.25 10.40
C VAL A 207 11.39 -9.32 11.47
N ASN A 208 10.35 -9.33 12.29
CA ASN A 208 10.29 -10.14 13.51
C ASN A 208 11.53 -9.96 14.41
N GLY A 209 11.98 -8.71 14.58
CA GLY A 209 13.12 -8.36 15.43
C GLY A 209 14.51 -8.70 14.86
N ALA A 210 14.61 -9.24 13.64
CA ALA A 210 15.87 -9.60 13.01
C ALA A 210 16.06 -8.93 11.64
N THR A 211 17.30 -8.66 11.25
CA THR A 211 17.59 -8.18 9.90
C THR A 211 17.34 -9.27 8.86
N VAL A 212 16.88 -8.87 7.68
CA VAL A 212 16.77 -9.76 6.51
C VAL A 212 17.91 -9.41 5.55
N PRO A 213 18.96 -10.26 5.42
CA PRO A 213 20.19 -9.88 4.74
C PRO A 213 20.03 -9.45 3.29
N ASP A 214 19.07 -10.04 2.55
CA ASP A 214 18.84 -9.74 1.14
C ASP A 214 17.70 -8.75 0.88
N LEU A 215 17.18 -8.09 1.91
CA LEU A 215 15.99 -7.24 1.81
C LEU A 215 16.16 -6.09 0.81
N GLY A 216 17.37 -5.56 0.66
CA GLY A 216 17.67 -4.51 -0.32
C GLY A 216 17.44 -4.93 -1.77
N THR A 217 17.39 -6.24 -2.06
CA THR A 217 17.14 -6.81 -3.39
C THR A 217 15.67 -7.07 -3.70
N PHE A 218 14.77 -6.85 -2.73
CA PHE A 218 13.34 -7.03 -2.96
C PHE A 218 12.81 -5.91 -3.87
N LEU A 219 11.89 -6.28 -4.76
CA LEU A 219 11.18 -5.32 -5.60
C LEU A 219 10.25 -4.48 -4.73
N ASN A 220 10.17 -3.19 -5.03
CA ASN A 220 9.31 -2.25 -4.32
C ASN A 220 7.97 -2.17 -5.05
N GLN A 221 6.89 -2.40 -4.33
CA GLN A 221 5.54 -2.39 -4.91
C GLN A 221 4.81 -1.06 -4.64
N GLY A 222 3.48 -1.04 -4.71
CA GLY A 222 2.67 0.12 -4.32
C GLY A 222 2.87 0.52 -2.85
N PHE A 223 2.04 1.40 -2.31
CA PHE A 223 2.07 1.67 -0.87
C PHE A 223 0.73 2.21 -0.34
N PHE A 224 0.55 2.10 0.97
CA PHE A 224 -0.56 2.76 1.67
C PHE A 224 -0.03 3.82 2.62
N TYR A 225 -0.74 4.95 2.72
CA TYR A 225 -0.46 5.98 3.71
C TYR A 225 -1.71 6.33 4.53
N ASP A 226 -1.67 5.97 5.82
CA ASP A 226 -2.65 6.40 6.79
C ASP A 226 -2.36 7.85 7.19
N ALA A 227 -2.99 8.80 6.50
CA ALA A 227 -2.77 10.22 6.74
C ALA A 227 -3.14 10.68 8.16
N PRO A 228 -4.29 10.28 8.74
CA PRO A 228 -4.61 10.59 10.14
C PRO A 228 -3.54 10.14 11.14
N LYS A 229 -2.93 8.97 10.91
CA LYS A 229 -1.95 8.39 11.84
C LYS A 229 -0.50 8.64 11.46
N ARG A 230 -0.27 9.20 10.28
CA ARG A 230 1.07 9.43 9.70
C ARG A 230 1.89 8.14 9.60
N VAL A 231 1.26 7.07 9.13
CA VAL A 231 1.89 5.74 8.98
C VAL A 231 1.88 5.31 7.53
N LEU A 232 3.03 4.93 7.00
CA LEU A 232 3.20 4.38 5.65
C LEU A 232 3.49 2.88 5.72
N TYR A 233 2.85 2.10 4.83
CA TYR A 233 3.05 0.66 4.68
C TYR A 233 3.62 0.39 3.28
N ASN A 234 4.83 -0.15 3.21
CA ASN A 234 5.58 -0.39 1.97
C ASN A 234 5.75 -1.90 1.74
N PRO A 235 4.94 -2.54 0.88
CA PRO A 235 5.18 -3.90 0.43
C PRO A 235 6.46 -4.01 -0.40
N LEU A 236 7.19 -5.09 -0.13
CA LEU A 236 8.40 -5.53 -0.78
C LEU A 236 8.25 -7.01 -1.13
N THR A 237 8.62 -7.41 -2.34
CA THR A 237 8.49 -8.80 -2.79
C THR A 237 9.80 -9.38 -3.34
N LYS A 238 9.96 -10.69 -3.21
CA LYS A 238 11.00 -11.48 -3.87
C LYS A 238 10.60 -12.95 -3.87
N ASP A 239 10.43 -13.53 -5.06
CA ASP A 239 10.03 -14.93 -5.25
C ASP A 239 8.72 -15.23 -4.48
N ASN A 240 8.71 -16.25 -3.63
CA ASN A 240 7.60 -16.61 -2.76
C ASN A 240 7.56 -15.85 -1.42
N ARG A 241 8.30 -14.74 -1.30
CA ARG A 241 8.39 -13.93 -0.08
C ARG A 241 7.86 -12.53 -0.33
N SER A 242 6.95 -12.10 0.54
CA SER A 242 6.52 -10.70 0.62
C SER A 242 6.64 -10.18 2.05
N ILE A 243 7.14 -8.95 2.19
CA ILE A 243 7.32 -8.26 3.47
C ILE A 243 6.65 -6.90 3.37
N VAL A 244 5.92 -6.47 4.40
CA VAL A 244 5.44 -5.09 4.51
C VAL A 244 6.21 -4.40 5.62
N LEU A 245 6.98 -3.38 5.25
CA LEU A 245 7.66 -2.50 6.20
C LEU A 245 6.73 -1.33 6.56
N VAL A 246 6.78 -0.91 7.82
CA VAL A 246 5.95 0.19 8.33
C VAL A 246 6.84 1.37 8.70
N TYR A 247 6.43 2.58 8.37
CA TYR A 247 7.15 3.82 8.70
C TYR A 247 6.20 4.76 9.44
N ARG A 248 6.57 5.18 10.65
CA ARG A 248 5.73 6.02 11.52
C ARG A 248 6.18 7.47 11.50
N ASN A 249 5.26 8.37 11.82
CA ASN A 249 5.47 9.82 11.89
C ASN A 249 5.93 10.45 10.56
N VAL A 250 5.71 9.76 9.44
CA VAL A 250 6.07 10.23 8.10
C VAL A 250 4.91 11.00 7.46
N GLY A 251 5.21 11.88 6.51
CA GLY A 251 4.21 12.65 5.79
C GLY A 251 4.82 13.73 4.91
N PRO A 252 4.02 14.70 4.43
CA PRO A 252 4.49 15.69 3.47
C PRO A 252 5.66 16.56 3.94
N THR A 253 5.80 16.76 5.25
CA THR A 253 6.89 17.57 5.83
C THR A 253 8.11 16.75 6.21
N THR A 254 8.09 15.43 6.03
CA THR A 254 9.23 14.56 6.36
C THR A 254 10.32 14.73 5.32
N THR A 255 11.57 14.79 5.78
CA THR A 255 12.77 14.92 4.96
C THR A 255 13.81 13.86 5.35
N GLY A 256 14.84 13.69 4.52
CA GLY A 256 15.93 12.74 4.78
C GLY A 256 15.52 11.29 4.55
N THR A 257 16.01 10.38 5.39
CA THR A 257 15.70 8.94 5.32
C THR A 257 14.85 8.52 6.52
N ALA A 258 13.69 7.93 6.25
CA ALA A 258 12.79 7.42 7.28
C ALA A 258 13.14 5.96 7.61
N PRO A 259 13.44 5.62 8.88
CA PRO A 259 13.67 4.24 9.29
C PRO A 259 12.35 3.46 9.35
N ALA A 260 12.41 2.17 9.01
CA ALA A 260 11.30 1.26 9.25
C ALA A 260 11.10 1.05 10.77
N ALA A 261 9.86 0.86 11.18
CA ALA A 261 9.48 0.55 12.56
C ALA A 261 10.12 -0.79 12.97
N ALA A 262 10.88 -0.76 14.06
CA ALA A 262 11.58 -1.94 14.59
C ALA A 262 10.63 -2.97 15.26
N ASP A 263 9.44 -2.51 15.64
CA ASP A 263 8.45 -3.21 16.47
C ASP A 263 7.22 -3.66 15.68
N LEU A 264 7.13 -3.41 14.37
CA LEU A 264 5.99 -3.82 13.54
C LEU A 264 6.44 -4.22 12.14
N SER A 265 6.20 -5.49 11.79
CA SER A 265 6.50 -5.99 10.45
C SER A 265 5.52 -7.10 10.04
N PHE A 266 5.37 -7.28 8.74
CA PHE A 266 4.57 -8.35 8.16
C PHE A 266 5.45 -9.16 7.22
N ARG A 267 5.30 -10.48 7.20
CA ARG A 267 5.99 -11.33 6.23
C ARG A 267 5.20 -12.58 5.91
N ILE A 268 4.97 -12.81 4.63
CA ILE A 268 4.54 -14.10 4.11
C ILE A 268 5.72 -14.76 3.40
N THR A 269 5.94 -16.04 3.66
CA THR A 269 6.81 -16.91 2.86
C THR A 269 5.97 -18.13 2.53
N SER A 270 5.53 -18.24 1.29
CA SER A 270 4.50 -19.22 0.92
C SER A 270 5.12 -20.52 0.42
N SER A 271 4.80 -21.63 1.07
CA SER A 271 5.09 -22.97 0.54
C SER A 271 4.05 -23.44 -0.47
N ALA A 272 2.78 -23.02 -0.33
CA ALA A 272 1.71 -23.35 -1.26
C ALA A 272 1.86 -22.67 -2.62
N TYR A 273 2.42 -21.46 -2.62
CA TYR A 273 2.73 -20.67 -3.81
C TYR A 273 4.25 -20.49 -3.89
N SER A 274 4.94 -21.61 -4.10
CA SER A 274 6.40 -21.70 -4.02
C SER A 274 7.14 -20.96 -5.12
N THR A 275 6.46 -20.64 -6.22
CA THR A 275 7.06 -19.94 -7.36
C THR A 275 6.98 -18.42 -7.18
N LEU A 276 5.82 -17.91 -6.75
CA LEU A 276 5.60 -16.48 -6.59
C LEU A 276 4.61 -16.22 -5.46
N PHE A 277 4.93 -15.26 -4.59
CA PHE A 277 4.02 -14.67 -3.64
C PHE A 277 4.38 -13.19 -3.49
N GLU A 278 3.69 -12.38 -4.28
CA GLU A 278 3.96 -10.96 -4.43
C GLU A 278 2.75 -10.17 -3.95
N ILE A 279 2.96 -9.36 -2.92
CA ILE A 279 1.99 -8.37 -2.47
C ILE A 279 2.19 -7.11 -3.30
N GLU A 280 1.22 -6.82 -4.17
CA GLU A 280 1.28 -5.70 -5.12
C GLU A 280 0.92 -4.36 -4.48
N GLY A 281 -0.05 -4.39 -3.56
CA GLY A 281 -0.48 -3.21 -2.84
C GLY A 281 -1.21 -3.59 -1.57
N VAL A 282 -1.30 -2.63 -0.66
CA VAL A 282 -1.92 -2.79 0.65
C VAL A 282 -2.89 -1.64 0.92
N GLY A 283 -3.80 -1.80 1.86
CA GLY A 283 -4.75 -0.76 2.24
C GLY A 283 -5.47 -1.06 3.54
N ILE A 284 -5.75 -0.02 4.32
CA ILE A 284 -6.46 -0.17 5.60
C ILE A 284 -7.94 0.18 5.45
N SER A 285 -8.80 -0.67 6.00
CA SER A 285 -10.24 -0.42 6.10
C SER A 285 -10.79 -1.08 7.39
N ASP A 286 -11.54 -0.34 8.19
CA ASP A 286 -11.99 -0.74 9.54
C ASP A 286 -10.86 -1.30 10.41
N GLY A 287 -9.70 -0.65 10.37
CA GLY A 287 -8.51 -1.05 11.13
C GLY A 287 -7.79 -2.30 10.61
N LYS A 288 -8.33 -3.04 9.62
CA LYS A 288 -7.66 -4.23 9.06
C LYS A 288 -6.77 -3.87 7.87
N LEU A 289 -5.64 -4.55 7.73
CA LEU A 289 -4.74 -4.41 6.58
C LEU A 289 -5.08 -5.46 5.52
N TYR A 290 -5.62 -4.99 4.41
CA TYR A 290 -5.90 -5.78 3.22
C TYR A 290 -4.79 -5.65 2.20
N PHE A 291 -4.70 -6.61 1.30
CA PHE A 291 -3.72 -6.60 0.23
C PHE A 291 -4.17 -7.42 -0.98
N SER A 292 -3.63 -7.11 -2.15
CA SER A 292 -3.75 -7.93 -3.36
C SER A 292 -2.46 -8.68 -3.64
N THR A 293 -2.54 -9.75 -4.43
CA THR A 293 -1.35 -10.53 -4.77
C THR A 293 -1.31 -11.09 -6.18
N ASN A 294 -0.11 -11.13 -6.77
CA ASN A 294 0.28 -12.17 -7.72
C ASN A 294 0.78 -13.41 -6.95
N ARG A 295 0.20 -14.58 -7.20
CA ARG A 295 0.63 -15.84 -6.57
C ARG A 295 0.62 -16.97 -7.58
N SER A 296 1.67 -17.79 -7.58
CA SER A 296 1.71 -18.98 -8.43
C SER A 296 2.38 -20.16 -7.73
N GLY A 297 1.86 -21.34 -8.04
CA GLY A 297 2.39 -22.63 -7.60
C GLY A 297 2.31 -23.66 -8.73
N ALA A 298 2.39 -24.94 -8.39
CA ALA A 298 2.40 -26.04 -9.37
C ALA A 298 1.18 -26.05 -10.31
N ASN A 299 0.03 -25.54 -9.84
CA ASN A 299 -1.23 -25.52 -10.58
C ASN A 299 -1.53 -24.19 -11.29
N GLY A 300 -0.54 -23.29 -11.40
CA GLY A 300 -0.68 -21.99 -12.09
C GLY A 300 -0.99 -20.81 -11.15
N ALA A 301 -1.52 -19.73 -11.75
CA ALA A 301 -1.82 -18.48 -11.06
C ALA A 301 -3.02 -18.61 -10.11
N ASN A 302 -2.93 -17.98 -8.94
CA ASN A 302 -3.89 -18.08 -7.83
C ASN A 302 -4.05 -16.72 -7.13
N ASP A 303 -4.23 -15.70 -7.94
CA ASP A 303 -4.28 -14.32 -7.51
C ASP A 303 -5.55 -14.02 -6.73
N GLY A 304 -5.48 -12.99 -5.89
CA GLY A 304 -6.63 -12.62 -5.07
C GLY A 304 -6.40 -11.39 -4.22
N VAL A 305 -7.40 -11.14 -3.39
CA VAL A 305 -7.38 -10.13 -2.33
C VAL A 305 -7.56 -10.80 -0.98
N HIS A 306 -6.84 -10.29 0.01
CA HIS A 306 -6.60 -10.95 1.29
C HIS A 306 -6.64 -9.95 2.43
N VAL A 307 -6.64 -10.48 3.65
CA VAL A 307 -6.48 -9.69 4.88
C VAL A 307 -5.46 -10.36 5.80
N PHE A 308 -4.57 -9.58 6.40
CA PHE A 308 -3.68 -10.09 7.45
C PHE A 308 -4.46 -10.46 8.70
N ASN A 309 -4.17 -11.63 9.27
CA ASN A 309 -4.86 -12.11 10.47
C ASN A 309 -4.32 -11.38 11.71
N GLY A 310 -5.21 -11.02 12.63
CA GLY A 310 -4.86 -10.47 13.95
C GLY A 310 -4.39 -9.01 13.96
N TYR A 311 -4.06 -8.41 12.81
CA TYR A 311 -3.64 -7.02 12.77
C TYR A 311 -4.83 -6.06 12.88
N VAL A 312 -4.70 -5.10 13.79
CA VAL A 312 -5.59 -3.94 13.92
C VAL A 312 -4.72 -2.69 13.97
N ALA A 313 -4.91 -1.79 13.01
CA ALA A 313 -4.28 -0.49 13.00
C ALA A 313 -4.82 0.33 14.17
N ALA A 314 -4.00 0.49 15.21
CA ALA A 314 -4.20 1.43 16.32
C ALA A 314 -4.07 2.86 15.83
#